data_AF-A0A0Q4S740-F1
#
_entry.id   AF-A0A0Q4S740-F1
#
_cell.length_a   1.000
_cell.length_b   1.000
_cell.length_c   1.000
_cell.angle_alpha   90.00
_cell.angle_beta   90.00
_cell.angle_gamma   90.00
#
_symmetry.space_group_name_H-M   'P 1'
#
loop_
_entity.id
_entity.type
_entity.pdbx_description
1 polymer ?
#
loop_
_entity_poly.entity_id
_entity_poly.type
_entity_poly.pdbx_seq_one_letter_code
_entity_poly.pdbx_strand_id
1 'polypeptide(L)'
;MNPSPDHHKILAFAVFELRMLLAGQLGPTADGDPSVRAAAHLAYALHNQALAVLAGKSFDTALAIEAIAKVDKMFGENFVQQFSAATATATSPVAEQ
;
A
#
# COMPACT_ATOMS: atom_id res chain seq x y z
N MET A 1 -16.95 -25.89 -6.61
CA MET A 1 -16.97 -24.61 -5.86
C MET A 1 -15.77 -23.81 -6.30
N ASN A 2 -15.96 -22.63 -6.88
CA ASN A 2 -14.84 -21.69 -6.96
C ASN A 2 -14.52 -21.27 -5.52
N PRO A 3 -13.25 -21.31 -5.08
CA PRO A 3 -12.91 -20.81 -3.76
C PRO A 3 -13.33 -19.33 -3.69
N SER A 4 -13.92 -18.93 -2.55
CA SER A 4 -14.16 -17.52 -2.26
C SER A 4 -12.86 -16.75 -2.48
N PRO A 5 -12.88 -15.58 -3.14
CA PRO A 5 -11.66 -14.81 -3.37
C PRO A 5 -11.01 -14.46 -2.03
N ASP A 6 -9.72 -14.77 -1.93
CA ASP A 6 -8.86 -14.43 -0.79
C ASP A 6 -8.84 -12.91 -0.61
N HIS A 7 -9.27 -12.43 0.57
CA HIS A 7 -9.29 -11.01 0.91
C HIS A 7 -7.95 -10.30 0.65
N HIS A 8 -6.81 -10.96 0.84
CA HIS A 8 -5.50 -10.39 0.50
C HIS A 8 -5.34 -10.21 -1.01
N LYS A 9 -5.82 -11.15 -1.83
CA LYS A 9 -5.78 -11.05 -3.29
C LYS A 9 -6.68 -9.94 -3.81
N ILE A 10 -7.83 -9.70 -3.19
CA ILE A 10 -8.71 -8.57 -3.55
C ILE A 10 -8.00 -7.23 -3.31
N LEU A 11 -7.40 -7.06 -2.13
CA LEU A 11 -6.68 -5.82 -1.79
C LEU A 11 -5.41 -5.64 -2.64
N ALA A 12 -4.66 -6.71 -2.87
CA ALA A 12 -3.50 -6.69 -3.75
C ALA A 12 -3.87 -6.34 -5.19
N PHE A 13 -4.98 -6.89 -5.70
CA PHE A 13 -5.51 -6.52 -7.01
C PHE A 13 -5.83 -5.02 -7.08
N ALA A 14 -6.51 -4.48 -6.08
CA ALA A 14 -6.83 -3.05 -6.03
C ALA A 14 -5.57 -2.16 -6.06
N VAL A 15 -4.54 -2.50 -5.29
CA VAL A 15 -3.26 -1.77 -5.31
C VAL A 15 -2.57 -1.86 -6.67
N PHE A 16 -2.58 -3.04 -7.30
CA PHE A 16 -2.01 -3.24 -8.62
C PHE A 16 -2.73 -2.41 -9.70
N GLU A 17 -4.06 -2.42 -9.70
CA GLU A 17 -4.87 -1.61 -10.63
C GLU A 17 -4.66 -0.12 -10.42
N LEU A 18 -4.65 0.36 -9.17
CA LEU A 18 -4.35 1.76 -8.86
C LEU A 18 -2.98 2.18 -9.40
N ARG A 19 -1.95 1.33 -9.28
CA ARG A 19 -0.64 1.59 -9.87
C ARG A 19 -0.72 1.73 -11.40
N MET A 20 -1.53 0.92 -12.07
CA MET A 20 -1.70 1.00 -13.52
C MET A 20 -2.42 2.28 -13.95
N LEU A 21 -3.53 2.60 -13.28
CA LEU A 21 -4.33 3.80 -13.57
C LEU A 21 -3.56 5.10 -13.30
N LEU A 22 -2.72 5.11 -12.25
CA LEU A 22 -1.94 6.27 -11.84
C LEU A 22 -0.56 6.37 -12.49
N ALA A 23 -0.21 5.49 -13.44
CA ALA A 23 1.14 5.42 -14.00
C ALA A 23 1.61 6.74 -14.63
N GLY A 24 0.70 7.54 -15.20
CA GLY A 24 1.00 8.85 -15.78
C GLY A 24 1.37 9.95 -14.75
N GLN A 25 1.16 9.68 -13.47
CA GLN A 25 1.44 10.61 -12.37
C GLN A 25 2.81 10.39 -11.72
N LEU A 26 3.59 9.44 -12.26
CA LEU A 26 4.92 9.09 -11.76
C LEU A 26 6.01 9.97 -12.39
N GLY A 27 7.08 10.18 -11.63
CA GLY A 27 8.28 10.82 -12.11
C GLY A 27 8.36 12.32 -11.83
N PRO A 28 9.51 12.94 -12.13
CA PRO A 28 9.81 14.32 -11.72
C PRO A 28 9.07 15.38 -12.55
N THR A 29 8.63 15.04 -13.75
CA THR A 29 7.97 15.96 -14.69
C THR A 29 6.45 15.81 -14.73
N ALA A 30 5.89 14.94 -13.89
CA ALA A 30 4.43 14.82 -13.77
C ALA A 30 3.85 16.11 -13.17
N ASP A 31 2.86 16.67 -13.85
CA ASP A 31 2.22 17.96 -13.55
C ASP A 31 0.92 17.81 -12.73
N GLY A 32 0.61 16.60 -12.27
CA GLY A 32 -0.57 16.33 -11.45
C GLY A 32 -0.51 16.93 -10.05
N ASP A 33 -1.69 16.99 -9.43
CA ASP A 33 -1.86 17.44 -8.05
C ASP A 33 -0.91 16.68 -7.10
N PRO A 34 -0.23 17.36 -6.16
CA PRO A 34 0.71 16.72 -5.23
C PRO A 34 0.14 15.50 -4.50
N SER A 35 -1.13 15.54 -4.09
CA SER A 35 -1.79 14.43 -3.40
C SER A 35 -2.02 13.23 -4.32
N VAL A 36 -2.37 13.48 -5.58
CA VAL A 36 -2.54 12.44 -6.60
C VAL A 36 -1.18 11.81 -6.94
N ARG A 37 -0.13 12.61 -7.00
CA ARG A 37 1.25 12.13 -7.20
C ARG A 37 1.73 11.29 -6.01
N ALA A 38 1.46 11.72 -4.77
CA ALA A 38 1.76 10.94 -3.58
C ALA A 38 1.04 9.58 -3.61
N ALA A 39 -0.25 9.55 -3.97
CA ALA A 39 -1.01 8.31 -4.12
C ALA A 39 -0.43 7.40 -5.22
N ALA A 40 -0.02 7.96 -6.36
CA ALA A 40 0.62 7.21 -7.44
C ALA A 40 1.93 6.55 -6.98
N HIS A 41 2.76 7.31 -6.27
CA HIS A 41 4.02 6.81 -5.72
C HIS A 41 3.81 5.79 -4.59
N LEU A 42 2.76 5.92 -3.78
CA LEU A 42 2.38 4.91 -2.79
C LEU A 42 1.95 3.59 -3.45
N ALA A 43 1.08 3.65 -4.47
CA ALA A 43 0.69 2.46 -5.24
C ALA A 43 1.90 1.82 -5.92
N TYR A 44 2.80 2.64 -6.49
CA TYR A 44 4.07 2.16 -7.04
C TYR A 44 5.01 1.60 -5.97
N ALA A 45 5.04 2.11 -4.74
CA ALA A 45 5.88 1.54 -3.69
C ALA A 45 5.45 0.10 -3.33
N LEU A 46 4.15 -0.19 -3.40
CA LEU A 46 3.57 -1.46 -2.96
C LEU A 46 3.31 -2.49 -4.07
N HIS A 47 3.40 -2.11 -5.35
CA HIS A 47 2.98 -2.98 -6.46
C HIS A 47 3.70 -4.33 -6.53
N ASN A 48 4.99 -4.39 -6.17
CA ASN A 48 5.74 -5.66 -6.17
C ASN A 48 5.21 -6.64 -5.12
N GLN A 49 4.82 -6.12 -3.96
CA GLN A 49 4.23 -6.93 -2.89
C GLN A 49 2.81 -7.35 -3.24
N ALA A 50 2.03 -6.46 -3.87
CA ALA A 50 0.74 -6.81 -4.43
C ALA A 50 0.83 -7.94 -5.47
N LEU A 51 1.78 -7.86 -6.41
CA LEU A 51 2.04 -8.92 -7.38
C LEU A 51 2.45 -10.24 -6.72
N ALA A 52 3.25 -10.19 -5.65
CA ALA A 52 3.63 -11.38 -4.90
C ALA A 52 2.38 -12.09 -4.34
N VAL A 53 1.49 -11.36 -3.67
CA VAL A 53 0.23 -11.89 -3.12
C VAL A 53 -0.66 -12.49 -4.22
N LEU A 54 -0.82 -11.78 -5.34
CA LEU A 54 -1.61 -12.27 -6.48
C LEU A 54 -1.04 -13.57 -7.07
N ALA A 55 0.28 -13.68 -7.14
CA ALA A 55 1.00 -14.86 -7.61
C ALA A 55 1.07 -16.00 -6.57
N GLY A 56 0.51 -15.83 -5.36
CA GLY A 56 0.61 -16.81 -4.28
C GLY A 56 2.02 -16.93 -3.69
N LYS A 57 2.84 -15.88 -3.81
CA LYS A 57 4.18 -15.76 -3.22
C LYS A 57 4.10 -15.01 -1.89
N SER A 58 5.19 -15.07 -1.12
CA SER A 58 5.30 -14.37 0.16
C SER A 58 5.29 -12.85 0.00
N PHE A 59 4.58 -12.18 0.90
CA PHE A 59 4.62 -10.72 1.09
C PHE A 59 5.72 -10.38 2.10
N ASP A 60 6.58 -9.42 1.77
CA ASP A 60 7.62 -8.89 2.65
C ASP A 60 7.17 -7.58 3.31
N THR A 61 6.76 -7.69 4.57
CA THR A 61 6.26 -6.57 5.37
C THR A 61 7.34 -5.52 5.65
N ALA A 62 8.59 -5.94 5.88
CA ALA A 62 9.67 -5.00 6.17
C ALA A 62 9.98 -4.15 4.94
N LEU A 63 10.06 -4.79 3.76
CA LEU A 63 10.27 -4.09 2.50
C LEU A 63 9.10 -3.15 2.17
N ALA A 64 7.86 -3.58 2.44
CA ALA A 64 6.68 -2.75 2.21
C ALA A 64 6.72 -1.46 3.06
N ILE A 65 6.99 -1.58 4.36
CA ILE A 65 7.08 -0.43 5.27
C ILE A 65 8.22 0.51 4.88
N GLU A 66 9.38 -0.03 4.51
CA GLU A 66 10.51 0.77 4.03
C GLU A 66 10.15 1.53 2.75
N ALA A 67 9.42 0.90 1.83
CA ALA A 67 8.98 1.53 0.59
C ALA A 67 7.97 2.66 0.85
N ILE A 68 7.04 2.48 1.79
CA ILE A 68 6.11 3.55 2.21
C ILE A 68 6.90 4.73 2.82
N ALA A 69 7.88 4.46 3.69
CA ALA A 69 8.70 5.52 4.31
C ALA A 69 9.46 6.37 3.28
N LYS A 70 9.86 5.79 2.15
CA LYS A 70 10.49 6.54 1.05
C LYS A 70 9.51 7.50 0.38
N VAL A 71 8.24 7.13 0.26
CA VAL A 71 7.18 8.01 -0.27
C VAL A 71 6.90 9.14 0.71
N ASP A 72 6.78 8.84 2.01
CA ASP A 72 6.63 9.84 3.08
C ASP A 72 7.72 10.92 2.98
N LYS A 73 8.99 10.50 2.89
CA LYS A 73 10.12 11.42 2.73
C LYS A 73 10.06 12.24 1.42
N MET A 74 9.58 11.65 0.33
CA MET A 74 9.56 12.30 -0.99
C MET A 74 8.49 13.38 -1.08
N PHE A 75 7.34 13.18 -0.42
CA PHE A 75 6.17 14.05 -0.55
C PHE A 75 5.81 14.82 0.73
N GLY A 76 6.49 14.57 1.85
CA GLY A 76 6.13 15.14 3.15
C GLY A 76 4.87 14.52 3.75
N GLU A 77 4.59 13.26 3.39
CA GLU A 77 3.43 12.49 3.86
C GLU A 77 3.74 11.73 5.16
N ASN A 78 2.72 11.13 5.76
CA ASN A 78 2.82 10.42 7.05
C ASN A 78 2.17 9.03 7.01
N PHE A 79 2.23 8.33 5.88
CA PHE A 79 1.57 7.04 5.69
C PHE A 79 2.05 5.97 6.66
N VAL A 80 3.36 5.89 6.98
CA VAL A 80 3.87 4.90 7.96
C VAL A 80 3.28 5.14 9.35
N GLN A 81 3.19 6.39 9.78
CA GLN A 81 2.60 6.74 11.08
C GLN A 81 1.10 6.41 11.10
N GLN A 82 0.37 6.77 10.04
CA GLN A 82 -1.05 6.46 9.91
C GLN A 82 -1.32 4.96 9.92
N PHE A 83 -0.51 4.18 9.20
CA PHE A 83 -0.58 2.71 9.22
C PHE A 83 -0.37 2.17 10.63
N SER A 84 0.69 2.62 11.31
CA SER A 84 1.01 2.16 12.67
C SER A 84 -0.12 2.46 13.66
N ALA A 85 -0.72 3.65 13.57
CA ALA A 85 -1.86 4.04 14.39
C ALA A 85 -3.11 3.19 14.09
N ALA A 86 -3.39 2.91 12.82
CA ALA A 86 -4.54 2.10 12.40
C ALA A 86 -4.42 0.62 12.82
N THR A 87 -3.20 0.08 12.93
CA THR A 87 -2.99 -1.31 13.34
C THR A 87 -2.80 -1.47 14.85
N ALA A 88 -2.38 -0.42 15.56
CA ALA A 88 -2.24 -0.46 17.01
C ALA A 88 -3.58 -0.61 17.73
N THR A 89 -4.66 0.00 17.20
CA THR A 89 -6.01 -0.09 17.76
C THR A 89 -6.69 -1.46 17.54
N ALA A 90 -6.21 -2.24 16.57
CA ALA A 90 -6.70 -3.59 16.31
C ALA A 90 -6.17 -4.66 17.29
N THR A 91 -5.29 -4.28 18.23
CA THR A 91 -4.60 -5.21 19.14
C THR A 91 -4.91 -4.97 20.63
N SER A 92 -5.98 -4.25 20.98
CA SER A 92 -6.42 -4.20 22.39
C SER A 92 -7.17 -5.49 22.74
N PRO A 93 -6.67 -6.31 23.69
CA PRO A 93 -7.51 -7.33 24.30
C PRO A 93 -8.58 -6.61 25.13
N VAL A 94 -9.83 -7.02 24.95
CA VAL A 94 -10.90 -6.69 25.90
C VAL A 94 -10.44 -7.18 27.25
N ALA A 95 -10.12 -6.26 28.16
CA ALA A 95 -9.98 -6.59 29.57
C ALA A 95 -11.39 -6.90 30.09
N GLU A 96 -11.73 -8.19 30.15
CA GLU A 96 -12.74 -8.66 31.09
C GLU A 96 -12.18 -8.47 32.50
N GLN A 97 -12.74 -7.49 33.22
CA GLN A 97 -13.06 -7.57 34.65
C GLN A 97 -13.92 -6.38 35.08
#